data_AF-A0A958PMD4-F1
#
_entry.id   AF-A0A958PMD4-F1
#
_cell.length_a   1.000
_cell.length_b   1.000
_cell.length_c   1.000
_cell.angle_alpha   90.00
_cell.angle_beta   90.00
_cell.angle_gamma   90.00
#
_symmetry.space_group_name_H-M   'P 1'
#
loop_
_entity.id
_entity.type
_entity.pdbx_description
1 polymer ?
#
loop_
_entity_poly.entity_id
_entity_poly.type
_entity_poly.pdbx_seq_one_letter_code
_entity_poly.pdbx_strand_id
1 'polypeptide(L)'
;DQFDLSSLAHKFDLFAGHRYRQTLRSLPSMIHAPDEETAYTIAELVLNVSPMREPVPRDLLLDHVNRFFRGPDGVYRFSCDQDFLIIQHR
;
A
#
# COMPACT_ATOMS: atom_id res chain seq x y z
N ASP A 1 -11.95 8.79 -3.22
CA ASP A 1 -10.70 8.02 -3.19
C ASP A 1 -10.93 6.62 -2.67
N GLN A 2 -10.40 5.63 -3.39
CA GLN A 2 -10.71 4.20 -3.22
C GLN A 2 -10.15 3.61 -1.90
N PHE A 3 -9.43 4.40 -1.11
CA PHE A 3 -8.78 4.01 0.14
C PHE A 3 -8.95 5.05 1.27
N ASP A 4 -9.97 5.91 1.20
CA ASP A 4 -10.18 6.93 2.24
C ASP A 4 -10.76 6.33 3.53
N LEU A 5 -9.86 5.92 4.43
CA LEU A 5 -10.20 5.41 5.76
C LEU A 5 -10.82 6.48 6.67
N SER A 6 -10.61 7.76 6.38
CA SER A 6 -11.22 8.85 7.16
C SER A 6 -12.71 8.96 6.88
N SER A 7 -13.11 8.88 5.61
CA SER A 7 -14.51 8.78 5.21
C SER A 7 -15.17 7.51 5.75
N LEU A 8 -14.44 6.39 5.77
CA LEU A 8 -14.94 5.13 6.36
C LEU A 8 -15.18 5.28 7.87
N ALA A 9 -14.23 5.85 8.60
CA ALA A 9 -14.36 6.11 10.04
C ALA A 9 -15.57 7.00 10.35
N HIS A 10 -15.74 8.07 9.58
CA HIS A 10 -16.89 8.97 9.74
C HIS A 10 -18.23 8.24 9.53
N LYS A 11 -18.34 7.42 8.49
CA LYS A 11 -19.56 6.61 8.24
C LYS A 11 -19.82 5.60 9.36
N PHE A 12 -18.77 4.99 9.89
CA PHE A 12 -18.89 4.05 11.01
C PHE A 12 -19.38 4.74 12.29
N ASP A 13 -18.91 5.96 12.59
CA ASP A 13 -19.35 6.73 13.76
C ASP A 13 -20.85 7.04 13.71
N LEU A 14 -21.33 7.48 12.53
CA LEU A 14 -22.75 7.77 12.29
C LEU A 14 -23.64 6.54 12.48
N PHE A 15 -23.15 5.34 12.13
CA PHE A 15 -23.91 4.10 12.26
C PHE A 15 -23.88 3.53 13.69
N ALA A 16 -22.70 3.49 14.32
CA ALA A 16 -22.49 2.79 15.59
C ALA A 16 -22.73 3.67 16.84
N GLY A 17 -22.96 4.97 16.66
CA GLY A 17 -23.38 5.90 17.71
C GLY A 17 -22.36 6.05 18.82
N HIS A 18 -21.19 6.65 18.55
CA HIS A 18 -20.10 7.02 19.48
C HIS A 18 -19.65 5.96 20.51
N ARG A 19 -20.16 4.74 20.44
CA ARG A 19 -19.89 3.62 21.35
C ARG A 19 -18.46 3.10 21.22
N TYR A 20 -17.84 3.41 20.09
CA TYR A 20 -16.49 3.02 19.77
C TYR A 20 -15.58 4.25 19.67
N ARG A 21 -14.35 4.12 20.15
CA ARG A 21 -13.26 5.03 19.83
C ARG A 21 -12.62 4.57 18.51
N GLN A 22 -12.40 5.53 17.63
CA GLN A 22 -11.80 5.30 16.31
C GLN A 22 -10.48 6.05 16.24
N THR A 23 -9.42 5.38 15.79
CA THR A 23 -8.10 5.98 15.62
C THR A 23 -7.53 5.57 14.27
N LEU A 24 -7.12 6.55 13.47
CA LEU A 24 -6.32 6.30 12.28
C LEU A 24 -4.84 6.30 12.65
N ARG A 25 -4.11 5.29 12.20
CA ARG A 25 -2.65 5.21 12.37
C ARG A 25 -2.01 4.85 11.04
N SER A 26 -1.02 5.62 10.64
CA SER A 26 -0.11 5.25 9.56
C SER A 26 1.11 4.59 10.18
N LEU A 27 1.44 3.38 9.74
CA LEU A 27 2.56 2.60 10.26
C LEU A 27 3.49 2.20 9.10
N PRO A 28 4.82 2.28 9.29
CA PRO A 28 5.76 1.76 8.31
C PRO A 28 5.55 0.25 8.17
N SER A 29 5.57 -0.22 6.93
CA SER A 29 5.34 -1.60 6.54
C SER A 29 6.30 -1.99 5.41
N MET A 30 6.37 -3.29 5.15
CA MET A 30 7.21 -3.85 4.11
C MET A 30 6.44 -4.94 3.37
N ILE A 31 6.35 -4.79 2.05
CA ILE A 31 5.78 -5.81 1.16
C ILE A 31 6.92 -6.69 0.67
N HIS A 32 6.77 -8.00 0.81
CA HIS A 32 7.72 -8.99 0.31
C HIS A 32 7.18 -9.62 -0.97
N ALA A 33 7.99 -9.60 -2.02
CA ALA A 33 7.72 -10.35 -3.24
C ALA A 33 8.74 -11.48 -3.40
N PRO A 34 8.31 -12.75 -3.53
CA PRO A 34 9.21 -13.89 -3.56
C PRO A 34 10.02 -13.99 -4.85
N ASP A 35 9.57 -13.35 -5.93
CA ASP A 35 10.17 -13.43 -7.26
C ASP A 35 9.97 -12.13 -8.04
N GLU A 36 10.67 -12.06 -9.19
CA GLU A 36 10.68 -10.87 -10.06
C GLU A 36 9.29 -10.57 -10.65
N GLU A 37 8.51 -11.60 -11.00
CA GLU A 37 7.18 -11.44 -11.59
C GLU A 37 6.20 -10.83 -10.58
N THR A 38 6.22 -11.30 -9.34
CA THR A 38 5.43 -10.74 -8.25
C THR A 38 5.87 -9.32 -7.93
N ALA A 39 7.19 -9.06 -7.93
CA ALA A 39 7.75 -7.73 -7.70
C ALA A 39 7.32 -6.72 -8.78
N TYR A 40 7.36 -7.14 -10.06
CA TYR A 40 6.84 -6.36 -11.19
C TYR A 40 5.36 -6.05 -11.01
N THR A 41 4.55 -7.05 -10.68
CA THR A 41 3.10 -6.90 -10.51
C THR A 41 2.77 -5.88 -9.43
N ILE A 42 3.48 -5.92 -8.30
CA ILE A 42 3.33 -4.93 -7.21
C ILE A 42 3.72 -3.53 -7.70
N ALA A 43 4.86 -3.39 -8.38
CA ALA A 43 5.34 -2.10 -8.85
C ALA A 43 4.41 -1.49 -9.93
N GLU A 44 3.94 -2.30 -10.87
CA GLU A 44 2.97 -1.89 -11.90
C GLU A 44 1.65 -1.42 -11.28
N LEU A 45 1.14 -2.14 -10.28
CA LEU A 45 -0.06 -1.73 -9.54
C LEU A 45 0.12 -0.35 -8.89
N VAL A 46 1.26 -0.11 -8.24
CA VAL A 46 1.56 1.19 -7.60
C VAL A 46 1.66 2.30 -8.65
N LEU A 47 2.20 2.02 -9.82
CA LEU A 47 2.25 3.00 -10.91
C LEU A 47 0.87 3.28 -11.52
N ASN A 48 0.00 2.29 -11.60
CA ASN A 48 -1.36 2.45 -12.12
C ASN A 48 -2.25 3.33 -11.24
N VAL A 49 -1.93 3.49 -9.95
CA VAL A 49 -2.63 4.42 -9.05
C VAL A 49 -2.00 5.82 -9.05
N SER A 50 -0.85 6.00 -9.71
CA SER A 50 -0.18 7.29 -9.86
C SER A 50 -0.70 8.03 -11.09
N PRO A 51 -0.88 9.36 -11.05
CA PRO A 51 -1.30 10.16 -12.20
C PRO A 51 -0.16 10.32 -13.21
N MET A 52 0.21 9.22 -13.88
CA MET A 52 1.22 9.20 -14.93
C MET A 52 0.58 9.44 -16.30
N ARG A 53 1.24 10.25 -17.12
CA ARG A 53 0.77 10.55 -18.49
C ARG A 53 0.97 9.39 -19.45
N GLU A 54 2.02 8.60 -19.25
CA GLU A 54 2.39 7.50 -20.13
C GLU A 54 2.78 6.27 -19.29
N PRO A 55 2.49 5.05 -19.76
CA PRO A 55 2.92 3.83 -19.09
C PRO A 55 4.45 3.70 -19.10
N VAL A 56 5.02 3.23 -17.99
CA VAL A 56 6.46 2.93 -17.94
C VAL A 56 6.73 1.61 -18.67
N PRO A 57 7.71 1.54 -19.58
CA PRO A 57 8.10 0.29 -20.23
C PRO A 57 8.49 -0.79 -19.21
N ARG A 58 8.02 -2.02 -19.44
CA ARG A 58 8.25 -3.15 -18.52
C ARG A 58 9.72 -3.36 -18.17
N ASP A 59 10.61 -3.35 -19.16
CA ASP A 59 12.03 -3.64 -18.94
C ASP A 59 12.69 -2.58 -18.05
N LEU A 60 12.31 -1.31 -18.23
CA LEU A 60 12.80 -0.22 -17.38
C LEU A 60 12.29 -0.34 -15.94
N LEU A 61 11.04 -0.75 -15.77
CA LEU A 61 10.47 -1.00 -14.45
C LEU A 61 11.16 -2.18 -13.76
N LEU A 62 11.43 -3.26 -14.49
CA LEU A 62 12.14 -4.43 -13.99
C LEU A 62 13.58 -4.11 -13.61
N ASP A 63 14.31 -3.38 -14.44
CA ASP A 63 15.67 -2.92 -14.14
C ASP A 63 15.69 -2.09 -12.85
N HIS A 64 14.71 -1.19 -12.72
CA HIS A 64 14.55 -0.41 -11.51
C HIS A 64 14.27 -1.30 -10.29
N VAL A 65 13.33 -2.23 -10.41
CA VAL A 65 12.93 -3.12 -9.30
C VAL A 65 14.07 -4.02 -8.86
N ASN A 66 14.81 -4.58 -9.81
CA ASN A 66 16.02 -5.37 -9.56
C ASN A 66 17.11 -4.56 -8.86
N ARG A 67 17.33 -3.32 -9.29
CA ARG A 67 18.39 -2.48 -8.74
C ARG A 67 18.14 -2.05 -7.30
N PHE A 68 16.89 -1.77 -6.94
CA PHE A 68 16.58 -1.09 -5.68
C PHE A 68 15.87 -1.96 -4.64
N PHE A 69 15.08 -2.95 -5.06
CA PHE A 69 14.22 -3.70 -4.14
C PHE A 69 14.67 -5.15 -3.95
N ARG A 70 15.53 -5.69 -4.82
CA ARG A 70 16.01 -7.07 -4.72
C ARG A 70 17.00 -7.24 -3.56
N GLY A 71 16.68 -8.13 -2.63
CA GLY A 71 17.57 -8.55 -1.56
C GLY A 71 18.62 -9.57 -2.01
N PRO A 72 19.68 -9.77 -1.21
CA PRO A 72 20.73 -10.77 -1.49
C PRO A 72 20.20 -12.21 -1.48
N ASP A 73 19.05 -12.45 -0.86
CA ASP A 73 18.30 -13.70 -0.84
C ASP A 73 17.38 -13.89 -2.04
N GLY A 74 17.35 -12.94 -2.98
CA GLY A 74 16.47 -12.94 -4.15
C GLY A 74 15.06 -12.44 -3.88
N VAL A 75 14.70 -12.15 -2.62
CA VAL A 75 13.39 -11.62 -2.23
C VAL A 75 13.36 -10.11 -2.41
N TYR A 76 12.30 -9.59 -3.02
CA TYR A 76 12.11 -8.15 -3.20
C TYR A 76 11.38 -7.54 -2.01
N ARG A 77 11.79 -6.34 -1.59
CA ARG A 77 11.25 -5.65 -0.41
C ARG A 77 10.88 -4.22 -0.74
N PHE A 78 9.59 -3.91 -0.70
CA PHE A 78 9.08 -2.56 -0.92
C PHE A 78 8.67 -1.95 0.42
N SER A 79 9.29 -0.83 0.79
CA SER A 79 8.82 -0.04 1.93
C SER A 79 7.57 0.74 1.56
N CYS A 80 6.56 0.71 2.43
CA CYS A 80 5.39 1.56 2.31
C CYS A 80 4.91 1.98 3.69
N ASP A 81 4.13 3.05 3.75
CA ASP A 81 3.31 3.34 4.92
C ASP A 81 1.93 2.73 4.69
N GLN A 82 1.41 2.05 5.70
CA GLN A 82 0.08 1.44 5.66
C GLN A 82 -0.82 2.11 6.69
N ASP A 83 -1.96 2.60 6.21
CA ASP A 83 -2.96 3.21 7.06
C ASP A 83 -3.89 2.14 7.65
N PHE A 84 -4.13 2.25 8.94
CA PHE A 84 -5.02 1.38 9.71
C PHE A 84 -6.09 2.21 10.40
N LEU A 85 -7.35 1.78 10.23
CA LEU A 85 -8.46 2.22 11.06
C LEU A 85 -8.63 1.24 12.22
N ILE A 86 -8.32 1.72 13.43
CA ILE A 86 -8.47 0.95 14.67
C ILE A 86 -9.80 1.34 15.32
N ILE A 87 -10.65 0.34 15.57
CA ILE A 87 -11.95 0.49 16.22
C ILE A 87 -11.91 -0.26 17.56
N GLN A 88 -12.18 0.45 18.65
CA GLN A 88 -12.15 -0.10 20.01
C GLN A 88 -13.43 0.29 20.75
N HIS A 89 -14.00 -0.61 21.56
CA HIS A 89 -15.10 -0.24 22.44
C HIS A 89 -14.60 0.79 23.46
N ARG A 90 -15.44 1.78 23.78
CA ARG A 90 -15.13 2.69 24.89
C ARG A 90 -15.18 1.99 26.24
#